data_AF-A0A9E1IG52-F1
#
_entry.id   AF-A0A9E1IG52-F1
#
_cell.length_a   1.000
_cell.length_b   1.000
_cell.length_c   1.000
_cell.angle_alpha   90.00
_cell.angle_beta   90.00
_cell.angle_gamma   90.00
#
_symmetry.space_group_name_H-M   'P 1'
#
loop_
_entity.id
_entity.type
_entity.pdbx_description
1 polymer ?
#
loop_
_entity_poly.entity_id
_entity_poly.type
_entity_poly.pdbx_seq_one_letter_code
_entity_poly.pdbx_strand_id
1 'polypeptide(L)' 'CRFDVDLPEPIEPRGCRCGDVLRGAITPDQCPLFGKSCTPDNPRGACMVSSEGSCAARFHYSA' A
#
# COMPACT_ATOMS: atom_id res chain seq x y z
N CYS A 1 -27.52 -13.41 -14.90
CA CYS A 1 -26.57 -12.94 -15.93
C CYS A 1 -25.17 -13.31 -15.49
N ARG A 2 -24.43 -14.09 -16.29
CA ARG A 2 -23.00 -14.35 -16.09
C ARG A 2 -22.27 -13.58 -17.17
N PHE A 3 -21.33 -12.74 -16.77
CA PHE A 3 -20.45 -12.02 -17.66
C PHE A 3 -19.11 -12.74 -17.65
N ASP A 4 -18.66 -13.20 -18.81
CA ASP A 4 -17.30 -13.70 -18.98
C ASP A 4 -16.38 -12.49 -19.17
N VAL A 5 -15.53 -12.24 -18.18
CA VAL A 5 -14.61 -11.11 -18.14
C VAL A 5 -13.20 -11.67 -18.07
N ASP A 6 -12.39 -11.34 -19.06
CA ASP A 6 -10.97 -11.65 -19.10
C ASP A 6 -10.21 -10.50 -18.42
N LEU A 7 -9.44 -10.80 -17.36
CA LEU A 7 -8.72 -9.80 -16.58
C LEU A 7 -7.20 -9.91 -16.85
N PRO A 8 -6.50 -8.79 -17.03
CA PRO A 8 -5.05 -8.80 -17.17
C PRO A 8 -4.35 -9.13 -15.85
N GLU A 9 -3.10 -9.55 -15.93
CA GLU A 9 -2.28 -9.79 -14.75
C GLU A 9 -2.09 -8.52 -13.90
N PRO A 10 -2.24 -8.59 -12.57
CA PRO A 10 -2.02 -7.45 -11.69
C PRO A 10 -0.55 -7.01 -11.68
N ILE A 11 -0.32 -5.69 -11.74
CA ILE A 11 1.03 -5.11 -11.63
C ILE A 11 1.14 -4.38 -10.30
N GLU A 12 2.07 -4.81 -9.46
CA GLU A 12 2.41 -4.07 -8.25
C GLU A 12 3.33 -2.86 -8.56
N PRO A 13 3.06 -1.70 -7.96
CA PRO A 13 3.88 -0.51 -8.13
C PRO A 13 5.31 -0.76 -7.62
N ARG A 14 6.30 -0.49 -8.47
CA ARG A 14 7.71 -0.80 -8.21
C ARG A 14 8.18 -0.22 -6.87
N GLY A 15 8.70 -1.10 -6.01
CA GLY A 15 9.26 -0.74 -4.71
C GLY A 15 8.23 -0.61 -3.58
N CYS A 16 6.92 -0.66 -3.87
CA CYS A 16 5.91 -0.73 -2.83
C CYS A 16 5.94 -2.12 -2.18
N ARG A 17 5.97 -2.16 -0.84
CA ARG A 17 5.93 -3.41 -0.06
C ARG A 17 4.62 -3.57 0.71
N CYS A 18 3.52 -3.04 0.18
CA CYS A 18 2.21 -3.11 0.84
C CYS A 18 1.77 -4.57 1.06
N GLY A 19 2.04 -5.49 0.12
CA GLY A 19 1.78 -6.92 0.32
C GLY A 19 2.56 -7.55 1.48
N ASP A 20 3.77 -7.07 1.79
CA ASP A 20 4.55 -7.56 2.94
C ASP A 20 4.03 -6.98 4.26
N VAL A 21 3.62 -5.71 4.25
CA VAL A 21 2.99 -5.05 5.40
C VAL A 21 1.68 -5.73 5.75
N LEU A 22 0.83 -6.03 4.75
CA LEU A 22 -0.44 -6.73 4.96
C LEU A 22 -0.26 -8.15 5.48
N ARG A 23 0.83 -8.82 5.10
CA ARG A 23 1.20 -10.14 5.64
C ARG A 23 1.86 -10.07 7.02
N GLY A 24 2.12 -8.87 7.55
CA GLY A 24 2.86 -8.68 8.80
C GLY A 24 4.33 -9.09 8.72
N ALA A 25 4.88 -9.28 7.52
CA ALA A 25 6.28 -9.65 7.31
C ALA A 25 7.22 -8.47 7.58
N ILE A 26 6.73 -7.24 7.38
CA ILE A 26 7.43 -6.00 7.71
C ILE A 26 6.45 -4.99 8.32
N THR A 27 6.96 -4.03 9.08
CA THR A 27 6.20 -2.84 9.50
C THR A 27 6.25 -1.75 8.42
N PRO A 28 5.29 -0.80 8.41
CA PRO A 28 5.33 0.32 7.47
C PRO A 28 6.65 1.10 7.50
N ASP A 29 7.27 1.24 8.66
CA ASP A 29 8.57 1.93 8.85
C ASP A 29 9.74 1.21 8.16
N GLN A 30 9.61 -0.09 7.93
CA GLN A 30 10.60 -0.90 7.21
C GLN A 30 10.40 -0.84 5.68
N CYS A 31 9.34 -0.20 5.19
CA CYS A 31 9.15 0.02 3.76
C CYS A 31 10.03 1.19 3.28
N PRO A 32 10.89 1.00 2.26
CA PRO A 32 11.83 2.02 1.82
C PRO A 32 11.17 3.30 1.28
N LEU A 33 9.91 3.20 0.85
CA LEU A 33 9.14 4.32 0.31
C LEU A 33 8.33 5.08 1.36
N PHE A 34 8.09 4.49 2.54
CA PHE A 34 7.22 5.05 3.57
C PHE A 34 7.75 6.37 4.11
N GLY A 35 6.89 7.40 4.18
CA GLY A 35 7.23 8.73 4.68
C GLY A 35 8.16 9.56 3.78
N LYS A 36 8.68 8.97 2.70
CA LYS A 36 9.52 9.64 1.69
C LYS A 36 8.70 9.91 0.44
N SER A 37 8.74 8.97 -0.51
CA SER A 37 8.00 9.05 -1.77
C SER A 37 6.58 8.53 -1.68
N CYS A 38 6.23 7.80 -0.61
CA CYS A 38 4.88 7.32 -0.32
C CYS A 38 4.36 8.14 0.88
N THR A 39 3.41 9.03 0.59
CA THR A 39 2.73 9.93 1.54
C THR A 39 1.23 9.97 1.22
N PRO A 40 0.37 10.52 2.09
CA PRO A 40 -1.06 10.66 1.79
C PRO A 40 -1.31 11.47 0.50
N ASP A 41 -0.54 12.52 0.23
CA ASP A 41 -0.65 13.32 -0.99
C ASP A 41 -0.13 12.59 -2.24
N ASN A 42 0.81 11.66 -2.08
CA ASN A 42 1.42 10.91 -3.18
C ASN A 42 1.50 9.42 -2.81
N PRO A 43 0.36 8.71 -2.80
CA PRO A 43 0.32 7.33 -2.36
C PRO A 43 0.91 6.40 -3.43
N ARG A 44 1.70 5.42 -2.99
CA ARG A 44 2.31 4.41 -3.88
C ARG A 44 1.60 3.07 -3.87
N GLY A 45 0.69 2.82 -2.94
CA GLY A 45 -0.05 1.56 -2.87
C GLY A 45 -1.27 1.68 -1.96
N ALA A 46 -2.14 0.67 -2.01
CA ALA A 46 -3.43 0.66 -1.31
C ALA A 46 -3.31 0.94 0.19
N CYS A 47 -2.23 0.47 0.83
CA CYS A 47 -1.95 0.70 2.25
C CYS A 47 -1.79 2.19 2.63
N MET A 48 -1.47 3.07 1.68
CA MET A 48 -1.34 4.52 1.90
C MET A 48 -2.57 5.31 1.38
N VAL A 49 -3.33 4.74 0.44
CA VAL A 49 -4.58 5.36 -0.07
C VAL A 49 -5.72 5.18 0.91
N SER A 50 -5.84 3.98 1.50
CA SER A 50 -6.95 3.67 2.40
C SER A 50 -6.77 4.37 3.75
N SER A 51 -7.84 4.96 4.28
CA SER A 51 -7.87 5.51 5.63
C SER A 51 -7.66 4.44 6.72
N GLU A 52 -8.03 3.19 6.42
CA GLU A 52 -7.79 2.02 7.28
C GLU A 52 -6.47 1.32 6.94
N GLY A 53 -5.73 1.82 5.95
CA GLY A 53 -4.48 1.21 5.51
C GLY A 53 -3.39 1.36 6.56
N SER A 54 -2.62 0.29 6.80
CA SER A 54 -1.57 0.29 7.82
C SER A 54 -0.50 1.37 7.60
N CYS A 55 -0.21 1.73 6.35
CA CYS A 55 0.73 2.82 6.07
C CYS A 55 0.10 4.18 6.35
N ALA A 56 -1.13 4.44 5.90
CA ALA A 56 -1.82 5.70 6.19
C ALA A 56 -2.02 5.89 7.70
N ALA A 57 -2.52 4.87 8.39
CA ALA A 57 -2.70 4.87 9.84
C ALA A 57 -1.38 5.11 10.57
N ARG A 58 -0.30 4.43 10.17
CA ARG A 58 1.03 4.71 10.72
C ARG A 58 1.38 6.18 10.48
N PHE A 59 1.32 6.68 9.25
CA PHE A 59 1.68 8.07 8.94
C PHE A 59 0.92 9.12 9.78
N HIS A 60 -0.39 8.93 10.01
CA HIS A 60 -1.22 9.88 10.76
C HIS A 60 -1.08 9.78 12.28
N TYR A 61 -0.83 8.59 12.82
CA TYR A 61 -0.78 8.35 14.27
C TYR A 61 0.65 8.11 14.80
N SER A 62 1.69 8.36 14.00
CA SER A 62 3.10 8.24 14.41
C SER A 62 3.63 9.39 15.29
N ALA A 63 2.78 10.34 15.69
CA ALA A 63 3.19 11.46 16.55
C ALA A 63 3.71 10.99 17.91
#